data_AF-A0A529LE03-F1
#
_entry.id   AF-A0A529LE03-F1
#
_cell.length_a   1.000
_cell.length_b   1.000
_cell.length_c   1.000
_cell.angle_alpha   90.00
_cell.angle_beta   90.00
_cell.angle_gamma   90.00
#
_symmetry.space_group_name_H-M   'P 1'
#
loop_
_entity.id
_entity.type
_entity.pdbx_description
1 polymer ?
#
loop_
_entity_poly.entity_id
_entity_poly.type
_entity_poly.pdbx_seq_one_letter_code
_entity_poly.pdbx_strand_id
1 'polypeptide(L)'
;MSQTAPFPKLKRGLVAILRGLKPTEAMAMGQALFDTGIEAIEVPLNSPQPFSSIARIVQVLPKTALVGAGTVLTPADVDGLHQAGGRLLVSPNIDAEVMARAMHYGMVTMPGVFTPTEAFLA
;
A
#
# COMPACT_ATOMS: atom_id res chain seq x y z
N MET A 1 1.65 22.29 6.80
CA MET A 1 1.02 21.64 5.65
C MET A 1 1.51 20.20 5.63
N SER A 2 0.73 19.27 6.17
CA SER A 2 1.09 17.85 6.11
C SER A 2 0.66 17.35 4.74
N GLN A 3 1.63 16.97 3.91
CA GLN A 3 1.38 16.30 2.64
C GLN A 3 1.80 14.84 2.79
N THR A 4 1.07 13.94 2.15
CA THR A 4 1.51 12.55 1.98
C THR A 4 2.76 12.50 1.10
N ALA A 5 3.49 11.39 1.12
CA ALA A 5 4.66 11.27 0.25
C ALA A 5 4.22 11.32 -1.23
N PRO A 6 4.97 12.04 -2.08
CA PRO A 6 4.65 12.10 -3.50
C PRO A 6 4.71 10.70 -4.10
N PHE A 7 3.81 10.43 -5.05
CA PHE A 7 3.85 9.17 -5.78
C PHE A 7 5.18 9.06 -6.56
N PRO A 8 5.97 8.01 -6.36
CA PRO A 8 7.28 7.90 -7.00
C PRO A 8 7.12 7.66 -8.50
N LYS A 9 8.15 8.04 -9.28
CA LYS A 9 8.20 7.69 -10.69
C LYS A 9 8.41 6.19 -10.85
N LEU A 10 7.39 5.49 -11.32
CA LEU A 10 7.45 4.07 -11.65
C LEU A 10 7.84 3.87 -13.13
N LYS A 11 8.49 2.75 -13.42
CA LYS A 11 8.76 2.24 -14.76
C LYS A 11 7.47 1.93 -15.51
N ARG A 12 6.46 1.44 -14.80
CA ARG A 12 5.10 1.19 -15.30
C ARG A 12 4.10 1.85 -14.36
N GLY A 13 3.12 2.57 -14.91
CA GLY A 13 2.00 3.15 -14.14
C GLY A 13 0.98 2.08 -13.70
N LEU A 14 1.44 0.99 -13.09
CA LEU A 14 0.64 -0.16 -12.68
C LEU A 14 0.88 -0.45 -11.20
N VAL A 15 -0.18 -0.74 -10.47
CA VAL A 15 -0.15 -1.26 -9.09
C VAL A 15 -0.74 -2.67 -9.10
N ALA A 16 0.00 -3.66 -8.61
CA ALA A 16 -0.49 -5.03 -8.49
C ALA A 16 -1.25 -5.23 -7.17
N ILE A 17 -2.52 -5.63 -7.27
CA ILE A 17 -3.38 -5.95 -6.12
C ILE A 17 -3.38 -7.46 -5.89
N LEU A 18 -2.73 -7.91 -4.82
CA LEU A 18 -2.57 -9.34 -4.50
C LEU A 18 -3.61 -9.83 -3.49
N ARG A 19 -4.89 -9.67 -3.84
CA ARG A 19 -6.00 -10.08 -2.97
C ARG A 19 -5.97 -11.59 -2.73
N GLY A 20 -6.01 -11.99 -1.45
CA GLY A 20 -6.01 -13.39 -1.04
C GLY A 20 -4.62 -14.02 -0.95
N LEU A 21 -3.54 -13.24 -1.13
CA LEU A 21 -2.17 -13.72 -1.05
C LEU A 21 -1.86 -14.33 0.32
N LYS A 22 -1.27 -15.54 0.30
CA LYS A 22 -0.80 -16.20 1.52
C LYS A 22 0.67 -15.82 1.81
N PRO A 23 1.08 -15.75 3.09
CA PRO A 23 2.47 -15.40 3.43
C PRO A 23 3.53 -16.34 2.84
N THR A 24 3.18 -17.61 2.59
CA THR A 24 4.07 -18.61 1.99
C THR A 24 4.42 -18.31 0.53
N GLU A 25 3.55 -17.60 -0.18
CA GLU A 25 3.69 -17.27 -1.60
C GLU A 25 4.26 -15.85 -1.81
N ALA A 26 4.23 -15.02 -0.75
CA ALA A 26 4.46 -13.59 -0.83
C ALA A 26 5.82 -13.18 -1.43
N MET A 27 6.91 -13.81 -0.99
CA MET A 27 8.25 -13.50 -1.51
C MET A 27 8.37 -13.84 -3.00
N ALA A 28 7.91 -15.02 -3.40
CA ALA A 28 7.98 -15.49 -4.78
C ALA A 28 7.15 -14.60 -5.72
N MET A 29 5.93 -14.23 -5.30
CA MET A 29 5.07 -13.32 -6.07
C MET A 29 5.64 -11.90 -6.14
N GLY A 30 6.14 -11.36 -5.03
CA GLY A 30 6.77 -10.05 -5.00
C GLY A 30 7.94 -9.95 -5.98
N GLN A 31 8.86 -10.93 -5.93
CA GLN A 31 10.02 -10.98 -6.83
C GLN A 31 9.61 -11.11 -8.29
N ALA A 32 8.71 -12.04 -8.61
CA ALA A 32 8.25 -12.24 -9.98
C ALA A 32 7.63 -10.96 -10.59
N LEU A 33 6.79 -10.24 -9.83
CA LEU A 33 6.20 -8.98 -10.28
C LEU A 33 7.27 -7.91 -10.51
N PHE A 34 8.18 -7.74 -9.55
CA PHE A 34 9.25 -6.76 -9.65
C PHE A 34 10.16 -7.02 -10.85
N ASP A 35 10.53 -8.27 -11.12
CA ASP A 35 11.39 -8.67 -12.24
C ASP A 35 10.74 -8.37 -13.60
N THR A 36 9.41 -8.40 -13.69
CA THR A 36 8.68 -7.98 -14.91
C THR A 36 8.52 -6.46 -15.05
N GLY A 37 8.97 -5.70 -14.04
CA GLY A 37 8.92 -4.24 -13.98
C GLY A 37 7.64 -3.68 -13.36
N ILE A 38 6.90 -4.46 -12.56
CA ILE A 38 5.80 -3.96 -11.73
C ILE A 38 6.39 -3.59 -10.37
N GLU A 39 6.55 -2.28 -10.14
CA GLU A 39 7.28 -1.76 -8.98
C GLU A 39 6.38 -1.34 -7.82
N ALA A 40 5.07 -1.23 -8.03
CA ALA A 40 4.10 -0.95 -6.98
C ALA A 40 3.20 -2.18 -6.72
N ILE A 41 3.14 -2.59 -5.46
CA ILE A 41 2.45 -3.82 -5.03
C ILE A 41 1.67 -3.52 -3.75
N GLU A 42 0.41 -3.92 -3.71
CA GLU A 42 -0.42 -3.85 -2.52
C GLU A 42 -1.03 -5.21 -2.18
N VAL A 43 -1.08 -5.51 -0.88
CA VAL A 43 -1.78 -6.68 -0.35
C VAL A 43 -3.02 -6.20 0.41
N PRO A 44 -4.24 -6.52 -0.05
CA PRO A 44 -5.45 -6.14 0.66
C PRO A 44 -5.50 -6.72 2.08
N LEU A 45 -5.92 -5.91 3.06
CA LEU A 45 -5.98 -6.31 4.47
C LEU A 45 -7.04 -7.36 4.79
N ASN A 46 -7.93 -7.67 3.84
CA ASN A 46 -8.82 -8.83 3.92
C ASN A 46 -8.21 -10.13 3.35
N SER A 47 -6.90 -10.14 3.06
CA SER A 47 -6.14 -11.35 2.72
C SER A 47 -5.70 -12.13 3.97
N PRO A 48 -5.33 -13.43 3.88
CA PRO A 48 -4.83 -14.17 5.03
C PRO A 48 -3.50 -13.60 5.55
N GLN A 49 -3.46 -13.16 6.82
CA GLN A 49 -2.24 -12.63 7.49
C GLN A 49 -1.51 -11.55 6.65
N PRO A 50 -2.20 -10.46 6.27
CA PRO A 50 -1.76 -9.55 5.20
C PRO A 50 -0.47 -8.82 5.57
N PHE A 51 -0.32 -8.38 6.82
CA PHE A 51 0.90 -7.71 7.29
C PHE A 51 2.13 -8.62 7.25
N SER A 52 1.97 -9.93 7.45
CA SER A 52 3.07 -10.89 7.29
C SER A 52 3.49 -11.00 5.83
N SER A 53 2.54 -11.05 4.90
CA SER A 53 2.82 -11.04 3.46
C SER A 53 3.53 -9.76 3.02
N ILE A 54 3.06 -8.59 3.49
CA ILE A 54 3.69 -7.28 3.22
C ILE A 54 5.14 -7.28 3.72
N ALA A 55 5.37 -7.64 4.98
CA ALA A 55 6.71 -7.65 5.57
C ALA A 55 7.66 -8.57 4.79
N ARG A 56 7.20 -9.74 4.35
CA ARG A 56 7.99 -10.66 3.52
C ARG A 56 8.34 -10.08 2.15
N ILE A 57 7.41 -9.39 1.49
CA ILE A 57 7.68 -8.73 0.20
C ILE A 57 8.69 -7.59 0.40
N VAL A 58 8.52 -6.77 1.44
CA VAL A 58 9.43 -5.67 1.78
C VAL A 58 10.85 -6.17 2.04
N GLN A 59 11.01 -7.34 2.68
CA GLN A 59 12.31 -7.93 2.97
C GLN A 59 13.12 -8.33 1.73
N VAL A 60 12.45 -8.79 0.67
CA VAL A 60 13.13 -9.33 -0.51
C VAL A 60 13.28 -8.32 -1.65
N LEU A 61 12.43 -7.30 -1.70
CA LEU A 61 12.46 -6.29 -2.75
C LEU A 61 13.38 -5.10 -2.41
N PRO A 62 13.98 -4.44 -3.42
CA PRO A 62 14.76 -3.24 -3.19
C PRO A 62 13.87 -2.09 -2.68
N LYS A 63 14.48 -1.11 -1.99
CA LYS A 63 13.76 0.07 -1.47
C LYS A 63 13.04 0.90 -2.53
N THR A 64 13.39 0.73 -3.81
CA THR A 64 12.70 1.36 -4.94
C THR A 64 11.32 0.76 -5.19
N ALA A 65 11.07 -0.50 -4.80
CA ALA A 65 9.76 -1.12 -4.88
C ALA A 65 8.81 -0.50 -3.86
N LEU A 66 7.67 0.02 -4.35
CA LEU A 66 6.62 0.61 -3.54
C LEU A 66 5.64 -0.48 -3.08
N VAL A 67 5.89 -1.05 -1.91
CA VAL A 67 5.08 -2.11 -1.32
C VAL A 67 4.15 -1.53 -0.27
N GLY A 68 2.91 -2.03 -0.18
CA GLY A 68 2.01 -1.64 0.89
C GLY A 68 0.74 -2.45 0.99
N ALA A 69 -0.33 -1.81 1.47
CA ALA A 69 -1.62 -2.47 1.72
C ALA A 69 -2.76 -1.77 0.99
N GLY A 70 -3.76 -2.57 0.60
CA GLY A 70 -5.06 -2.13 0.17
C GLY A 70 -6.15 -2.46 1.16
N THR A 71 -7.35 -1.94 0.96
CA THR A 71 -8.46 -2.14 1.93
C THR A 71 -8.08 -1.64 3.34
N VAL A 72 -7.31 -0.55 3.40
CA VAL A 72 -6.97 0.12 4.66
C VAL A 72 -8.16 0.97 5.09
N LEU A 73 -8.75 0.67 6.24
CA LEU A 73 -10.02 1.26 6.68
C LEU A 73 -9.93 2.02 8.01
N THR A 74 -8.87 1.80 8.78
CA THR A 74 -8.71 2.40 10.11
C THR A 74 -7.31 2.98 10.32
N PRO A 75 -7.11 3.94 11.23
CA PRO A 75 -5.77 4.38 11.62
C PRO A 75 -4.88 3.26 12.15
N ALA A 76 -5.47 2.26 12.83
CA ALA A 76 -4.75 1.08 13.31
C ALA A 76 -4.21 0.20 12.17
N ASP A 77 -4.92 0.14 11.04
CA ASP A 77 -4.43 -0.53 9.84
C ASP A 77 -3.18 0.18 9.27
N VAL A 78 -3.16 1.52 9.33
CA VAL A 78 -1.99 2.32 8.93
C VAL A 78 -0.79 2.02 9.83
N ASP A 79 -1.02 1.89 11.13
CA ASP A 79 0.03 1.50 12.09
C ASP A 79 0.59 0.12 11.78
N GLY A 80 -0.28 -0.86 11.52
CA GLY A 80 0.11 -2.21 11.14
C GLY A 80 0.89 -2.24 9.82
N LEU A 81 0.46 -1.44 8.84
CA LEU A 81 1.15 -1.26 7.56
C LEU A 81 2.56 -0.68 7.76
N HIS A 82 2.68 0.37 8.58
CA HIS A 82 3.97 0.99 8.89
C HIS A 82 4.92 -0.01 9.55
N GLN A 83 4.44 -0.75 10.55
CA GLN A 83 5.23 -1.78 11.26
C GLN A 83 5.70 -2.90 10.33
N ALA A 84 4.89 -3.26 9.34
CA ALA A 84 5.26 -4.22 8.30
C ALA A 84 6.28 -3.66 7.28
N GLY A 85 6.65 -2.38 7.38
CA GLY A 85 7.57 -1.71 6.46
C GLY A 85 6.93 -1.26 5.15
N GLY A 86 5.61 -1.32 5.03
CA GLY A 86 4.89 -0.86 3.86
C GLY A 86 4.81 0.67 3.80
N ARG A 87 4.75 1.19 2.58
CA ARG A 87 4.82 2.64 2.27
C ARG A 87 3.72 3.12 1.34
N LEU A 88 2.89 2.20 0.83
CA LEU A 88 1.73 2.49 -0.01
C LEU A 88 0.45 2.15 0.76
N LEU A 89 -0.47 3.10 0.84
CA LEU A 89 -1.80 2.92 1.39
C LEU A 89 -2.82 3.06 0.26
N VAL A 90 -3.58 2.01 0.00
CA VAL A 90 -4.75 2.03 -0.86
C VAL A 90 -5.99 1.78 0.00
N SER A 91 -7.01 2.62 -0.14
CA SER A 91 -8.29 2.47 0.57
C SER A 91 -9.45 2.52 -0.43
N PRO A 92 -10.56 1.80 -0.20
CA PRO A 92 -11.71 1.82 -1.10
C PRO A 92 -12.51 3.12 -0.98
N ASN A 93 -12.27 3.92 0.06
CA ASN A 93 -12.92 5.18 0.38
C ASN A 93 -11.88 6.22 0.84
N ILE A 94 -12.32 7.48 0.97
CA ILE A 94 -11.59 8.53 1.66
C ILE A 94 -12.06 8.61 3.12
N ASP A 95 -11.11 8.66 4.05
CA ASP A 95 -11.36 8.84 5.47
C ASP A 95 -10.29 9.76 6.08
N ALA A 96 -10.72 10.79 6.80
CA ALA A 96 -9.83 11.84 7.29
C ALA A 96 -8.83 11.34 8.34
N GLU A 97 -9.24 10.42 9.21
CA GLU A 97 -8.37 9.88 10.26
C GLU A 97 -7.32 8.94 9.67
N VAL A 98 -7.72 8.12 8.69
CA VAL A 98 -6.80 7.25 7.94
C VAL A 98 -5.75 8.08 7.18
N MET A 99 -6.19 9.14 6.47
CA MET A 99 -5.26 10.02 5.74
C MET A 99 -4.33 10.78 6.70
N ALA A 100 -4.85 11.29 7.82
CA ALA A 100 -4.04 11.96 8.84
C ALA A 100 -2.95 11.04 9.39
N ARG A 101 -3.29 9.77 9.64
CA ARG A 101 -2.33 8.79 10.13
C ARG A 101 -1.28 8.40 9.07
N ALA A 102 -1.68 8.27 7.82
CA ALA A 102 -0.76 7.99 6.71
C ALA A 102 0.21 9.15 6.45
N MET A 103 -0.28 10.39 6.57
CA MET A 103 0.56 11.59 6.53
C MET A 103 1.60 11.61 7.65
N HIS A 104 1.23 11.21 8.87
CA HIS A 104 2.17 11.13 9.99
C HIS A 104 3.36 10.21 9.69
N TYR A 105 3.15 9.11 8.96
CA TYR A 105 4.20 8.19 8.55
C TYR A 105 4.85 8.51 7.19
N GLY A 106 4.42 9.59 6.51
CA GLY A 106 4.91 9.92 5.18
C GLY A 106 4.67 8.81 4.16
N MET A 107 3.50 8.16 4.21
CA MET A 107 3.12 7.14 3.23
C MET A 107 2.63 7.78 1.93
N VAL A 108 2.75 7.03 0.83
CA VAL A 108 2.07 7.32 -0.43
C VAL A 108 0.62 6.84 -0.29
N THR A 109 -0.35 7.69 -0.58
CA THR A 109 -1.78 7.38 -0.43
C THR A 109 -2.49 7.32 -1.78
N MET A 110 -3.40 6.37 -1.94
CA MET A 110 -4.29 6.22 -3.09
C MET A 110 -5.72 5.91 -2.59
N PRO A 111 -6.44 6.90 -2.05
CA PRO A 111 -7.82 6.69 -1.62
C PRO A 111 -8.77 6.58 -2.82
N GLY A 112 -9.68 5.62 -2.76
CA GLY A 112 -10.83 5.54 -3.65
C GLY A 112 -11.83 6.64 -3.31
N VAL A 113 -12.32 7.32 -4.34
CA VAL A 113 -13.38 8.33 -4.22
C VAL A 113 -14.43 8.05 -5.30
N PHE A 114 -15.69 8.31 -4.99
CA PHE A 114 -16.80 8.12 -5.93
C PHE A 114 -17.34 9.46 -6.45
N THR A 115 -17.21 10.52 -5.65
CA THR A 115 -17.74 11.86 -5.96
C THR A 115 -16.67 12.93 -5.99
N PRO A 116 -16.90 14.07 -6.69
CA PRO A 116 -15.99 15.21 -6.62
C PRO A 116 -15.79 15.75 -5.21
N THR A 117 -16.83 15.76 -4.37
CA THR A 117 -16.72 16.22 -2.97
C THR A 117 -15.70 15.39 -2.20
N GLU A 118 -15.73 14.08 -2.36
CA GLU A 118 -14.74 13.18 -1.76
C GLU A 118 -13.34 13.41 -2.34
N ALA A 119 -13.22 13.68 -3.63
CA ALA A 119 -11.94 14.00 -4.25
C ALA A 119 -11.30 15.27 -3.68
N PHE A 120 -12.10 16.27 -3.28
CA PHE A 120 -11.61 17.48 -2.61
C PHE A 120 -11.16 17.26 -1.15
N LEU A 121 -11.51 16.12 -0.55
CA LEU A 121 -11.05 15.75 0.79
C LEU A 121 -9.71 14.99 0.78
N ALA A 122 -9.25 14.53 -0.39
CA ALA A 122 -8.08 13.68 -0.56
C ALA A 122 -6.74 14.43 -0.64
#